data_AF-A0A5C8RWC2-F1
#
_entry.id   AF-A0A5C8RWC2-F1
#
_cell.length_a   1.000
_cell.length_b   1.000
_cell.length_c   1.000
_cell.angle_alpha   90.00
_cell.angle_beta   90.00
_cell.angle_gamma   90.00
#
_symmetry.space_group_name_H-M   'P 1'
#
loop_
_entity.id
_entity.type
_entity.pdbx_description
1 polymer ?
#
loop_
_entity_poly.entity_id
_entity_poly.type
_entity_poly.pdbx_seq_one_letter_code
_entity_poly.pdbx_strand_id
1 'polypeptide(L)' 'MDKLEALLNRLKTRQRDLIMEAAQYDTRPADSTLKRIAELENAIAAVEVVADEERGQRHR' A
#
# COMPACT_ATOMS: atom_id res chain seq x y z
N MET A 1 -16.25 0.98 8.17
CA MET A 1 -15.10 0.65 7.30
C MET A 1 -14.91 -0.85 7.34
N ASP A 2 -14.87 -1.49 6.17
CA ASP A 2 -14.52 -2.91 6.06
C ASP A 2 -13.11 -3.13 6.64
N LYS A 3 -12.83 -4.28 7.26
CA LYS A 3 -11.49 -4.60 7.81
C LYS A 3 -10.42 -4.50 6.71
N LEU A 4 -10.75 -4.89 5.48
CA LEU A 4 -9.85 -4.79 4.32
C LEU A 4 -9.60 -3.33 3.92
N GLU A 5 -10.64 -2.51 3.94
CA GLU A 5 -10.53 -1.08 3.65
C GLU A 5 -9.69 -0.34 4.70
N ALA A 6 -9.86 -0.68 5.98
CA ALA A 6 -9.02 -0.16 7.05
C ALA A 6 -7.56 -0.63 6.96
N LEU A 7 -7.30 -1.85 6.48
CA LEU A 7 -5.95 -2.31 6.17
C LEU A 7 -5.35 -1.56 4.98
N LEU A 8 -6.10 -1.44 3.88
CA LEU A 8 -5.68 -0.73 2.67
C LEU A 8 -5.27 0.70 2.97
N ASN A 9 -6.07 1.42 3.77
CA ASN A 9 -5.75 2.78 4.17
C ASN A 9 -4.43 2.86 4.94
N ARG A 10 -4.19 1.96 5.90
CA ARG A 10 -2.93 1.92 6.66
C ARG A 10 -1.72 1.63 5.76
N LEU A 11 -1.86 0.72 4.78
CA LEU A 11 -0.80 0.41 3.83
C LEU A 11 -0.48 1.61 2.92
N LYS A 12 -1.51 2.28 2.37
CA LYS A 12 -1.36 3.48 1.55
C LYS A 12 -0.73 4.64 2.32
N THR A 13 -1.14 4.84 3.58
CA THR A 13 -0.48 5.82 4.46
C THR A 13 0.99 5.49 4.64
N ARG A 14 1.34 4.23 4.95
CA ARG A 14 2.74 3.84 5.15
C ARG A 14 3.59 4.00 3.89
N GLN A 15 3.05 3.64 2.72
CA GLN A 15 3.73 3.84 1.43
C GLN A 15 4.00 5.33 1.19
N ARG A 16 2.99 6.17 1.41
CA ARG A 16 3.13 7.63 1.31
C ARG A 16 4.22 8.15 2.23
N ASP A 17 4.22 7.74 3.50
CA ASP A 17 5.22 8.18 4.47
C ASP A 17 6.64 7.82 4.03
N LEU A 18 6.86 6.60 3.51
CA LEU A 18 8.16 6.17 3.00
C LEU A 18 8.60 6.97 1.77
N ILE A 19 7.69 7.26 0.85
CA ILE A 19 7.98 8.08 -0.33
C ILE A 19 8.33 9.51 0.11
N MET A 20 7.57 10.08 1.05
CA MET A 20 7.82 11.42 1.59
C MET A 20 9.15 11.50 2.34
N GLU A 21 9.49 10.48 3.13
CA GLU A 21 10.79 10.37 3.82
C GLU A 21 11.94 10.28 2.81
N ALA A 22 11.78 9.46 1.77
CA ALA A 22 12.77 9.32 0.70
C ALA A 22 12.97 10.62 -0.10
N ALA A 23 11.90 11.42 -0.26
CA ALA A 23 11.93 12.71 -0.93
C ALA A 23 12.55 13.85 -0.11
N GLN A 24 12.84 13.65 1.18
CA GLN A 24 13.52 14.66 2.01
C GLN A 24 14.99 14.88 1.60
N TYR A 25 15.57 13.92 0.88
CA TYR A 25 16.96 13.95 0.47
C TYR A 25 17.06 14.22 -1.03
N ASP A 26 17.95 15.13 -1.43
CA ASP A 26 18.27 15.42 -2.86
C ASP A 26 19.09 14.30 -3.53
N THR A 27 18.99 13.07 -3.02
CA THR A 27 19.74 11.91 -3.47
C THR A 27 18.78 10.77 -3.77
N ARG A 28 19.16 9.93 -4.74
CA ARG A 28 18.40 8.72 -5.05
C ARG A 28 18.21 7.88 -3.77
N PRO A 29 16.98 7.41 -3.47
CA PRO A 29 16.73 6.55 -2.32
C PRO A 29 17.56 5.26 -2.41
N ALA A 30 18.00 4.75 -1.26
CA ALA A 30 18.70 3.48 -1.19
C ALA A 30 17.85 2.35 -1.79
N ASP A 31 18.50 1.35 -2.39
CA ASP A 31 17.80 0.21 -3.00
C ASP A 31 16.92 -0.55 -1.99
N SER A 32 17.31 -0.56 -0.72
CA SER A 32 16.51 -1.12 0.37
C SER A 32 15.20 -0.34 0.60
N THR A 33 15.20 0.98 0.44
CA THR A 33 14.00 1.83 0.50
C THR A 33 13.12 1.57 -0.71
N LEU A 34 13.69 1.49 -1.92
CA LEU A 34 12.94 1.17 -3.13
C LEU A 34 12.28 -0.21 -3.04
N LYS A 35 13.00 -1.21 -2.51
CA LYS A 35 12.47 -2.56 -2.29
C LYS A 35 11.29 -2.56 -1.31
N ARG A 36 11.39 -1.83 -0.19
CA ARG A 36 10.29 -1.69 0.78
C ARG A 36 9.04 -1.05 0.19
N ILE A 37 9.21 -0.05 -0.69
CA ILE A 37 8.09 0.58 -1.40
C ILE A 37 7.43 -0.44 -2.34
N ALA A 38 8.21 -1.18 -3.13
CA ALA A 38 7.69 -2.20 -4.04
C ALA A 38 6.97 -3.34 -3.30
N GLU A 39 7.47 -3.76 -2.13
CA GLU A 39 6.81 -4.77 -1.28
C GLU A 39 5.45 -4.26 -0.78
N LEU A 40 5.35 -2.98 -0.39
CA LEU A 40 4.08 -2.38 0.00
C LEU A 40 3.10 -2.25 -1.17
N GLU A 41 3.57 -1.89 -2.36
CA GLU A 41 2.74 -1.84 -3.57
C GLU A 41 2.12 -3.20 -3.89
N ASN A 42 2.92 -4.27 -3.83
CA ASN A 42 2.41 -5.63 -4.00
C ASN A 42 1.35 -6.00 -2.95
N ALA A 43 1.58 -5.63 -1.69
CA ALA A 43 0.61 -5.87 -0.62
C ALA A 43 -0.69 -5.07 -0.80
N ILE A 44 -0.59 -3.80 -1.23
CA ILE A 44 -1.74 -2.94 -1.54
C ILE A 44 -2.57 -3.57 -2.66
N ALA A 45 -1.94 -3.96 -3.77
CA ALA A 45 -2.61 -4.60 -4.89
C ALA A 45 -3.34 -5.89 -4.46
N ALA A 46 -2.70 -6.72 -3.65
CA ALA A 46 -3.32 -7.94 -3.12
C ALA A 46 -4.55 -7.63 -2.26
N VAL A 47 -4.48 -6.62 -1.39
CA VAL A 47 -5.63 -6.22 -0.55
C VAL A 47 -6.76 -5.61 -1.38
N GLU A 48 -6.46 -4.84 -2.42
CA GLU A 48 -7.47 -4.28 -3.33
C GLU A 48 -8.24 -5.39 -4.04
N VAL A 49 -7.55 -6.40 -4.58
CA VAL A 49 -8.18 -7.58 -5.21
C VAL A 49 -9.13 -8.28 -4.24
N VAL A 50 -8.67 -8.60 -3.04
CA VAL A 50 -9.50 -9.30 -2.04
C VAL A 50 -10.68 -8.42 -1.60
N ALA A 51 -10.49 -7.11 -1.45
CA ALA A 51 -11.57 -6.21 -1.09
C ALA A 51 -12.66 -6.13 -2.18
N ASP A 52 -12.26 -6.15 -3.45
CA ASP A 52 -13.20 -6.14 -4.56
C ASP A 52 -13.94 -7.47 -4.70
N GLU A 53 -13.26 -8.61 -4.47
CA GLU A 53 -13.89 -9.93 -4.40
C GLU A 53 -14.95 -9.99 -3.29
N GLU A 54 -14.64 -9.53 -2.07
CA GLU A 54 -15.58 -9.51 -0.94
C GLU A 54 -16.79 -8.59 -1.19
N ARG A 55 -16.58 -7.45 -1.86
CA ARG A 55 -17.68 -6.55 -2.27
C ARG A 55 -18.57 -7.21 -3.31
N GLY A 56 -18.00 -7.91 -4.28
CA GLY A 56 -18.73 -8.64 -5.31
C GLY A 56 -19.53 -9.82 -4.75
N GLN A 57 -19.01 -10.51 -3.74
CA GLN A 57 -19.72 -11.59 -3.04
C GLN A 57 -20.90 -11.07 -2.21
N ARG A 58 -20.76 -9.90 -1.57
CA ARG A 58 -21.85 -9.28 -0.79
C ARG A 58 -23.04 -8.78 -1.62
N HIS A 59 -22.87 -8.59 -2.92
CA HIS A 59 -23.92 -8.10 -3.83
C HIS A 59 -24.66 -9.23 -4.58
N ARG A 60 -24.32 -10.50 -4.32
CA ARG A 60 -24.99 -11.69 -4.89
C ARG A 60 -25.90 -12.33 -3.84
#